data_AF-A0AAN8V4G9-F1
#
_entry.id   AF-A0AAN8V4G9-F1
#
_cell.length_a   1.000
_cell.length_b   1.000
_cell.length_c   1.000
_cell.angle_alpha   90.00
_cell.angle_beta   90.00
_cell.angle_gamma   90.00
#
_symmetry.space_group_name_H-M   'P 1'
#
loop_
_entity.id
_entity.type
_entity.pdbx_description
1 polymer ?
#
loop_
_entity_poly.entity_id
_entity_poly.type
_entity_poly.pdbx_seq_one_letter_code
_entity_poly.pdbx_strand_id
1 'polypeptide(L)'
;MANMQVLAFLCILGLTQVQFSQSHWTPEDFLVPHNDARGEVHVPPLVWNHTLEAYAKDYAKIRSQDCELVHSHGPYGENIFWGYGQGYEEPGTAVKMWIDEKEDYDYFTNSCAEGKSIVKENH
;
A
#
# COMPACT_ATOMS: atom_id res chain seq x y z
N MET A 1 47.17 -35.52 2.28
CA MET A 1 46.38 -34.79 3.30
C MET A 1 45.70 -33.62 2.61
N ALA A 2 44.54 -33.88 1.99
CA ALA A 2 43.78 -32.85 1.32
C ALA A 2 43.09 -31.96 2.36
N ASN A 3 43.75 -30.84 2.63
CA ASN A 3 43.25 -29.55 3.09
C ASN A 3 41.83 -29.51 3.72
N MET A 4 41.71 -30.03 4.94
CA MET A 4 40.52 -29.86 5.81
C MET A 4 40.18 -28.37 6.04
N GLN A 5 41.15 -27.47 5.86
CA GLN A 5 40.96 -26.02 5.95
C GLN A 5 40.21 -25.43 4.74
N VAL A 6 40.29 -26.02 3.54
CA VAL A 6 39.58 -25.51 2.35
C VAL A 6 38.11 -25.93 2.33
N LEU A 7 37.80 -27.11 2.88
CA LEU A 7 36.42 -27.61 2.99
C LEU A 7 35.56 -26.78 3.97
N ALA A 8 36.15 -26.23 5.03
CA ALA A 8 35.42 -25.44 6.03
C ALA A 8 34.96 -24.06 5.49
N PHE A 9 35.72 -23.43 4.58
CA PHE A 9 35.34 -22.13 4.02
C PHE A 9 34.18 -22.21 3.02
N LEU A 10 34.02 -23.34 2.32
CA LEU A 10 32.93 -23.55 1.36
C LEU A 10 31.57 -23.76 2.04
N CYS A 11 31.53 -24.22 3.29
CA CYS A 11 30.28 -24.42 4.03
C CYS A 11 29.69 -23.12 4.61
N ILE A 12 30.51 -22.11 4.90
CA ILE A 12 30.05 -20.86 5.56
C ILE A 12 29.50 -19.87 4.52
N LEU A 13 30.05 -19.84 3.30
CA LEU A 13 29.56 -18.99 2.20
C LEU A 13 28.21 -19.47 1.62
N GLY A 14 27.84 -20.74 1.81
CA GLY A 14 26.55 -21.29 1.39
C GLY A 14 25.37 -20.94 2.31
N LEU A 15 25.63 -20.41 3.52
CA LEU A 15 24.60 -20.13 4.53
C LEU A 15 24.20 -18.65 4.61
N THR A 16 24.90 -17.73 3.94
CA THR A 16 24.67 -16.27 4.08
C THR A 16 23.83 -15.65 2.97
N GLN A 17 23.07 -16.44 2.21
CA GLN A 17 22.11 -15.92 1.23
C GLN A 17 20.69 -16.38 1.57
N VAL A 18 20.28 -16.20 2.83
CA VAL A 18 18.85 -16.05 3.13
C VAL A 18 18.46 -14.69 2.59
N GLN A 19 18.00 -14.65 1.34
CA GLN A 19 17.41 -13.45 0.76
C GLN A 19 16.10 -13.21 1.50
N PHE A 20 16.14 -12.45 2.60
CA PHE A 20 14.96 -11.75 3.06
C PHE A 20 14.56 -10.81 1.94
N SER A 21 13.49 -11.13 1.21
CA SER A 21 12.87 -10.17 0.30
C SER A 21 12.31 -9.05 1.17
N GLN A 22 13.10 -8.01 1.40
CA GLN A 22 12.56 -6.76 1.93
C GLN A 22 11.79 -6.14 0.77
N SER A 23 10.46 -6.12 0.85
CA SER A 23 9.67 -5.26 -0.03
C SER A 23 10.00 -3.81 0.34
N HIS A 24 10.81 -3.16 -0.50
CA HIS A 24 11.13 -1.74 -0.35
C HIS A 24 10.20 -0.94 -1.24
N TRP A 25 9.01 -0.67 -0.72
CA TRP A 25 8.07 0.28 -1.33
C TRP A 25 8.54 1.71 -1.10
N THR A 26 8.46 2.55 -2.12
CA THR A 26 8.82 3.96 -2.05
C THR A 26 7.58 4.85 -2.09
N PRO A 27 7.69 6.13 -1.65
CA PRO A 27 6.62 7.12 -1.81
C PRO A 27 6.03 7.18 -3.22
N GLU A 28 6.85 6.98 -4.25
CA GLU A 28 6.47 7.03 -5.65
C GLU A 28 5.47 5.93 -6.03
N ASP A 29 5.55 4.74 -5.41
CA ASP A 29 4.61 3.63 -5.66
C ASP A 29 3.17 3.98 -5.26
N PHE A 30 2.99 4.95 -4.36
CA PHE A 30 1.69 5.54 -4.04
C PHE A 30 1.43 6.79 -4.87
N LEU A 31 2.39 7.72 -4.95
CA LEU A 31 2.15 9.05 -5.55
C LEU A 31 1.90 9.02 -7.04
N VAL A 32 2.63 8.21 -7.81
CA VAL A 32 2.50 8.17 -9.27
C VAL A 32 1.08 7.79 -9.68
N PRO A 33 0.50 6.65 -9.25
CA PRO A 33 -0.86 6.29 -9.64
C PRO A 33 -1.91 7.28 -9.14
N HIS A 34 -1.73 7.90 -7.96
CA HIS A 34 -2.61 8.99 -7.53
C HIS A 34 -2.54 10.21 -8.44
N ASN A 35 -1.33 10.63 -8.82
CA ASN A 35 -1.11 11.82 -9.64
C ASN A 35 -1.54 11.60 -11.09
N ASP A 36 -1.39 10.39 -11.61
CA ASP A 36 -1.92 10.00 -12.92
C ASP A 36 -3.46 10.14 -12.93
N ALA A 37 -4.15 9.52 -11.95
CA ALA A 37 -5.60 9.61 -11.84
C ALA A 37 -6.12 11.05 -11.64
N ARG A 38 -5.40 11.86 -10.86
CA ARG A 38 -5.73 13.29 -10.70
C ARG A 38 -5.53 14.07 -11.99
N GLY A 39 -4.50 13.74 -12.77
CA GLY A 39 -4.23 14.30 -14.08
C GLY A 39 -5.35 14.02 -15.09
N GLU A 40 -5.92 12.81 -15.08
CA GLU A 40 -7.06 12.44 -15.95
C GLU A 40 -8.26 13.38 -15.78
N VAL A 41 -8.46 13.91 -14.57
CA VAL A 41 -9.56 14.82 -14.23
C VAL A 41 -9.11 16.26 -13.98
N HIS A 42 -7.91 16.63 -14.43
CA HIS A 42 -7.35 17.99 -14.36
C HIS A 42 -7.22 18.57 -12.95
N VAL A 43 -6.99 17.71 -11.95
CA VAL A 43 -6.76 18.11 -10.56
C VAL A 43 -5.24 18.20 -10.29
N PRO A 44 -4.73 19.23 -9.57
CA PRO A 44 -3.30 19.37 -9.30
C PRO A 44 -2.67 18.16 -8.61
N PRO A 45 -1.41 17.80 -8.89
CA PRO A 45 -0.76 16.65 -8.28
C PRO A 45 -0.55 16.83 -6.77
N LEU A 46 -0.54 15.70 -6.06
CA LEU A 46 -0.12 15.57 -4.67
C LEU A 46 1.40 15.56 -4.55
N VAL A 47 1.88 15.95 -3.38
CA VAL A 47 3.29 15.87 -2.96
C VAL A 47 3.36 15.03 -1.69
N TRP A 48 4.41 14.22 -1.56
CA TRP A 48 4.61 13.37 -0.39
C TRP A 48 4.80 14.20 0.87
N ASN A 49 4.27 13.72 1.98
CA ASN A 49 4.46 14.33 3.29
C ASN A 49 4.88 13.25 4.29
N HIS A 50 6.10 13.35 4.80
CA HIS A 50 6.65 12.36 5.74
C HIS A 50 5.91 12.32 7.09
N THR A 51 5.25 13.40 7.50
CA THR A 51 4.39 13.40 8.70
C THR A 51 3.13 12.56 8.47
N LEU A 52 2.51 12.66 7.28
CA LEU A 52 1.36 11.81 6.92
C LEU A 52 1.77 10.35 6.75
N GLU A 53 2.94 10.10 6.16
CA GLU A 53 3.50 8.75 6.06
C GLU A 53 3.67 8.10 7.44
N ALA A 54 4.28 8.81 8.39
CA ALA A 54 4.45 8.32 9.75
C ALA A 54 3.10 8.02 10.41
N TYR A 55 2.14 8.94 10.28
CA TYR A 55 0.78 8.76 10.79
C TYR A 55 0.10 7.50 10.21
N ALA A 56 0.14 7.34 8.88
CA ALA A 56 -0.45 6.20 8.19
C ALA A 56 0.23 4.87 8.59
N LYS A 57 1.55 4.85 8.75
CA LYS A 57 2.30 3.66 9.21
C LYS A 57 1.91 3.26 10.63
N ASP A 58 1.82 4.23 11.54
CA ASP A 58 1.41 3.98 12.92
C ASP A 58 -0.02 3.43 12.99
N TYR A 59 -0.93 3.99 12.19
CA TYR A 59 -2.30 3.53 12.15
C TYR A 59 -2.44 2.14 11.50
N ALA A 60 -1.72 1.88 10.40
CA ALA A 60 -1.70 0.57 9.75
C ALA A 60 -1.18 -0.53 10.68
N LYS A 61 -0.23 -0.23 11.59
CA LYS A 61 0.25 -1.17 12.61
C LYS A 61 -0.82 -1.53 13.66
N ILE A 62 -1.75 -0.63 13.94
CA ILE A 62 -2.90 -0.92 14.81
C ILE A 62 -3.85 -1.87 14.05
N ARG A 63 -4.22 -1.49 12.82
CA ARG A 63 -5.15 -2.26 11.98
C ARG A 63 -4.61 -3.60 11.49
N SER A 64 -3.29 -3.79 11.41
CA SER A 64 -2.72 -5.09 11.07
C SER A 64 -3.01 -6.18 12.13
N GLN A 65 -3.45 -5.80 13.33
CA GLN A 65 -3.78 -6.75 14.41
C GLN A 65 -5.15 -7.40 14.23
N ASP A 66 -6.10 -6.67 13.66
CA ASP A 66 -7.50 -7.10 13.49
C ASP A 66 -7.93 -7.19 12.02
N CYS A 67 -7.19 -6.54 11.11
CA CYS A 67 -7.45 -6.44 9.67
C CYS A 67 -8.77 -5.75 9.32
N GLU A 68 -9.32 -4.99 10.26
CA GLU A 68 -10.61 -4.32 10.11
C GLU A 68 -10.47 -3.01 9.30
N LEU A 69 -11.47 -2.68 8.47
CA LEU A 69 -11.52 -1.43 7.71
C LEU A 69 -12.23 -0.36 8.54
N VAL A 70 -11.60 0.05 9.64
CA VAL A 70 -12.10 1.08 10.54
C VAL A 70 -11.27 2.34 10.40
N HIS A 71 -11.92 3.48 10.15
CA HIS A 71 -11.25 4.76 10.03
C HIS A 71 -10.67 5.27 11.36
N SER A 72 -9.53 5.97 11.28
CA SER A 72 -8.86 6.52 12.47
C SER A 72 -9.63 7.66 13.13
N HIS A 73 -10.53 8.30 12.39
CA HIS A 73 -11.19 9.56 12.75
C HIS A 73 -10.18 10.65 13.17
N GLY A 74 -8.98 10.60 12.59
CA GLY A 74 -7.92 11.57 12.81
C GLY A 74 -8.14 12.91 12.11
N PRO A 75 -7.14 13.80 12.16
CA PRO A 75 -7.24 15.14 11.56
C PRO A 75 -7.05 15.16 10.03
N TYR A 76 -6.77 14.01 9.40
CA TYR A 76 -6.45 13.89 7.98
C TYR A 76 -7.52 13.08 7.24
N GLY A 77 -7.68 13.33 5.94
CA GLY A 77 -8.44 12.42 5.07
C GLY A 77 -7.72 11.07 4.97
N GLU A 78 -8.50 9.99 4.82
CA GLU A 78 -7.97 8.63 4.93
C GLU A 78 -8.67 7.69 3.94
N ASN A 79 -7.87 6.86 3.26
CA ASN A 79 -8.34 5.66 2.59
C ASN A 79 -7.66 4.47 3.26
N ILE A 80 -8.40 3.37 3.44
CA ILE A 80 -7.87 2.12 4.00
C ILE A 80 -8.06 1.02 2.97
N PHE A 81 -7.08 0.13 2.91
CA PHE A 81 -7.12 -1.05 2.08
C PHE A 81 -6.66 -2.25 2.91
N TRP A 82 -7.29 -3.40 2.69
CA TRP A 82 -6.82 -4.68 3.19
C TRP A 82 -6.98 -5.73 2.11
N GLY A 83 -5.99 -6.61 2.01
CA GLY A 83 -6.00 -7.75 1.10
C GLY A 83 -4.92 -8.76 1.49
N TYR A 84 -5.07 -9.99 1.03
CA TYR A 84 -4.13 -11.07 1.31
C TYR A 84 -3.89 -11.92 0.06
N GLY A 85 -2.64 -12.35 -0.14
CA GLY A 85 -2.24 -13.19 -1.25
C GLY A 85 -1.68 -12.42 -2.44
N GLN A 86 -1.32 -13.18 -3.48
CA GLN A 86 -0.65 -12.65 -4.66
C GLN A 86 -1.48 -11.54 -5.32
N GLY A 87 -0.83 -10.38 -5.54
CA GLY A 87 -1.45 -9.21 -6.16
C GLY A 87 -1.89 -8.13 -5.17
N TYR A 88 -2.03 -8.44 -3.88
CA TYR A 88 -2.44 -7.46 -2.85
C TYR A 88 -1.28 -6.89 -2.03
N GLU A 89 -0.05 -7.31 -2.32
CA GLU A 89 1.15 -6.90 -1.57
C GLU A 89 1.72 -5.54 -2.01
N GLU A 90 1.27 -5.03 -3.17
CA GLU A 90 1.81 -3.84 -3.81
C GLU A 90 1.00 -2.58 -3.45
N PRO A 91 1.65 -1.46 -3.09
CA PRO A 91 1.01 -0.16 -2.89
C PRO A 91 0.10 0.26 -4.05
N GLY A 92 0.58 0.08 -5.28
CA GLY A 92 -0.14 0.46 -6.49
C GLY A 92 -1.47 -0.28 -6.64
N THR A 93 -1.59 -1.51 -6.12
CA THR A 93 -2.86 -2.24 -6.10
C THR A 93 -3.89 -1.53 -5.22
N ALA A 94 -3.50 -1.12 -4.01
CA ALA A 94 -4.40 -0.39 -3.11
C ALA A 94 -4.90 0.91 -3.76
N VAL A 95 -3.98 1.68 -4.35
CA VAL A 95 -4.32 2.93 -5.05
C VAL A 95 -5.24 2.68 -6.24
N LYS A 96 -4.94 1.67 -7.06
CA LYS A 96 -5.78 1.28 -8.18
C LYS A 96 -7.19 0.91 -7.73
N MET A 97 -7.34 0.13 -6.66
CA MET A 97 -8.65 -0.27 -6.17
C MET A 97 -9.49 0.91 -5.69
N TRP A 98 -8.89 1.91 -5.05
CA TRP A 98 -9.59 3.15 -4.71
C TRP A 98 -9.98 3.96 -5.95
N ILE A 99 -9.12 4.04 -6.97
CA ILE A 99 -9.42 4.74 -8.23
C ILE A 99 -10.55 4.04 -9.00
N ASP A 100 -10.58 2.70 -9.01
CA ASP A 100 -11.59 1.92 -9.73
C ASP A 100 -13.01 2.15 -9.18
N GLU A 101 -13.16 2.64 -7.94
CA GLU A 101 -14.46 3.06 -7.40
C GLU A 101 -15.09 4.23 -8.18
N LYS A 102 -14.34 4.89 -9.08
CA LYS A 102 -14.89 5.89 -10.01
C LYS A 102 -16.03 5.35 -10.87
N GLU A 103 -16.09 4.05 -11.12
CA GLU A 103 -17.20 3.42 -11.84
C GLU A 103 -18.54 3.53 -11.09
N ASP A 104 -18.49 3.64 -9.76
CA ASP A 104 -19.66 3.79 -8.90
C ASP A 104 -19.99 5.27 -8.60
N TYR A 105 -19.23 6.23 -9.15
CA TYR A 105 -19.38 7.66 -8.85
C TYR A 105 -19.92 8.46 -10.04
N ASP A 106 -21.02 9.17 -9.84
CA ASP A 106 -21.56 10.11 -10.81
C ASP A 106 -21.09 11.55 -10.51
N TYR A 107 -20.26 12.06 -11.41
CA TYR A 107 -19.70 13.41 -11.32
C TYR A 107 -20.75 14.51 -11.41
N PHE A 108 -21.81 14.33 -12.22
CA PHE A 108 -22.80 15.40 -12.45
C PHE A 108 -23.71 15.62 -11.24
N THR A 109 -24.01 14.55 -10.52
CA THR A 109 -24.82 14.60 -9.29
C THR A 109 -23.98 14.67 -8.03
N ASN A 110 -22.65 14.50 -8.15
CA ASN A 110 -21.71 14.44 -7.04
C ASN A 110 -22.15 13.40 -5.99
N SER A 111 -22.56 12.22 -6.47
CA SER A 111 -23.12 11.16 -5.65
C SER A 111 -22.64 9.79 -6.12
N CYS A 112 -22.66 8.81 -5.20
CA CYS A 112 -22.40 7.41 -5.55
C CYS A 112 -23.69 6.77 -6.07
N ALA A 113 -23.54 5.75 -6.93
CA ALA A 113 -24.64 4.91 -7.37
C ALA A 113 -25.40 4.32 -6.16
N GLU A 114 -26.68 4.00 -6.37
CA GLU A 114 -27.55 3.51 -5.29
C GLU A 114 -26.94 2.28 -4.58
N GLY A 115 -26.83 2.36 -3.26
CA GLY A 115 -26.23 1.31 -2.43
C GLY A 115 -24.71 1.20 -2.52
N LYS A 116 -24.03 2.10 -3.25
CA LYS A 116 -22.56 2.19 -3.31
C LYS A 116 -22.05 3.32 -2.43
N SER A 117 -20.81 3.14 -1.97
CA SER A 117 -20.04 4.13 -1.23
C SER A 117 -18.59 4.02 -1.65
N ILE A 118 -17.93 5.15 -1.85
CA ILE A 118 -16.47 5.27 -2.04
C ILE A 118 -15.71 5.29 -0.71
N VAL A 119 -16.43 5.33 0.42
CA VAL A 119 -15.87 5.11 1.76
C VAL A 119 -16.32 3.73 2.20
N LYS A 120 -15.38 2.79 2.26
CA LYS A 120 -15.65 1.42 2.74
C LYS A 120 -15.36 1.35 4.23
N GLU A 121 -16.42 1.28 5.02
CA GLU A 121 -16.37 0.84 6.41
C GLU A 121 -16.97 -0.56 6.48
N ASN A 122 -16.45 -1.40 7.39
CA ASN A 122 -16.90 -2.79 7.63
C ASN A 122 -18.40 -3.04 7.33
N HIS A 123 -18.67 -3.77 6.24
CA HIS A 123 -20.00 -4.27 5.87
C HIS A 123 -20.30 -5.61 6.55
#